data_AF-A0A7C4FQ69-F1
#
_entry.id   AF-A0A7C4FQ69-F1
#
_cell.length_a   1.000
_cell.length_b   1.000
_cell.length_c   1.000
_cell.angle_alpha   90.00
_cell.angle_beta   90.00
_cell.angle_gamma   90.00
#
_symmetry.space_group_name_H-M   'P 1'
#
loop_
_entity.id
_entity.type
_entity.pdbx_description
1 polymer ?
#
loop_
_entity_poly.entity_id
_entity_poly.type
_entity_poly.pdbx_seq_one_letter_code
_entity_poly.pdbx_strand_id
1 'polypeptide(L)'
;MAFFLGFLAYFSYFFVVFLYARKMVHYLKMPLHLRWELYPLGFKEKLKFFMEYFTFSEYFKRKKTYWVFLYPWHIGFMALILFHFLCCLSCLLGSGEVFFSITTSVAVISFLSGLFGAIGLFIKRLKDSDLRPYTTFKEFFTYLFTLLLFSSGLFVVFLDPSFQEYRHFWDGLLNFDFVNVSKGLTFHIIIFSLFLIYLPFTRSVHYLTKILGFFLIRWDNKPNRKGGKIEKLMEKELQRRISWSGSQIKEGLSWKENIFSNEDTRFF
;
A
#
# COMPACT_ATOMS: atom_id res chain seq x y z
N MET A 1 -6.30 5.97 31.58
CA MET A 1 -5.40 5.73 30.42
C MET A 1 -5.99 4.72 29.45
N ALA A 2 -6.50 3.58 29.91
CA ALA A 2 -7.13 2.55 29.08
C ALA A 2 -8.18 3.07 28.09
N PHE A 3 -9.18 3.84 28.53
CA PHE A 3 -10.21 4.43 27.66
C PHE A 3 -9.63 5.29 26.53
N PHE A 4 -8.63 6.13 26.84
CA PHE A 4 -7.96 6.96 25.84
C PHE A 4 -7.24 6.11 24.79
N LEU A 5 -6.53 5.06 25.22
CA LEU A 5 -5.85 4.13 24.31
C LEU A 5 -6.83 3.37 23.42
N GLY A 6 -7.91 2.85 24.00
CA GLY A 6 -8.96 2.17 23.25
C GLY A 6 -9.59 3.08 22.19
N PHE A 7 -9.98 4.29 22.58
CA PHE A 7 -10.56 5.27 21.65
C PHE A 7 -9.59 5.69 20.55
N LEU A 8 -8.32 5.95 20.90
CA LEU A 8 -7.28 6.31 19.93
C LEU A 8 -7.05 5.17 18.92
N ALA A 9 -6.97 3.93 19.41
CA ALA A 9 -6.82 2.75 18.55
C ALA A 9 -8.01 2.64 17.60
N TYR A 10 -9.24 2.69 18.11
CA TYR A 10 -10.45 2.65 17.29
C TYR A 10 -10.50 3.74 16.24
N PHE A 11 -10.26 4.98 16.63
CA PHE A 11 -10.21 6.11 15.72
C PHE A 11 -9.16 5.86 14.63
N SER A 12 -7.96 5.39 14.98
CA SER A 12 -6.88 5.15 14.02
C SER A 12 -7.21 4.07 12.99
N TYR A 13 -7.80 2.94 13.43
CA TYR A 13 -8.24 1.86 12.55
C TYR A 13 -9.40 2.30 11.64
N PHE A 14 -10.42 2.94 12.21
CA PHE A 14 -11.52 3.48 11.42
C PHE A 14 -11.02 4.49 10.38
N PHE A 15 -10.14 5.41 10.78
CA PHE A 15 -9.62 6.47 9.93
C PHE A 15 -8.79 5.93 8.76
N VAL A 16 -7.87 4.99 9.00
CA VAL A 16 -7.06 4.39 7.93
C VAL A 16 -7.92 3.62 6.94
N VAL A 17 -8.89 2.83 7.44
CA VAL A 17 -9.82 2.06 6.59
C VAL A 17 -10.69 2.99 5.76
N PHE A 18 -11.28 4.02 6.38
CA PHE A 18 -12.12 5.00 5.71
C PHE A 18 -11.37 5.72 4.58
N LEU A 19 -10.16 6.24 4.86
CA LEU A 19 -9.38 6.96 3.85
C LEU A 19 -8.90 6.05 2.73
N TYR A 20 -8.54 4.80 3.04
CA TYR A 20 -8.19 3.82 2.02
C TYR A 20 -9.38 3.43 1.17
N ALA A 21 -10.57 3.23 1.75
CA ALA A 21 -11.79 2.98 0.99
C ALA A 21 -12.08 4.15 0.04
N ARG A 22 -12.00 5.40 0.51
CA ARG A 22 -12.18 6.60 -0.32
C ARG A 22 -11.17 6.65 -1.47
N LYS A 23 -9.88 6.40 -1.20
CA LYS A 23 -8.84 6.35 -2.24
C LYS A 23 -9.13 5.24 -3.24
N MET A 24 -9.53 4.07 -2.78
CA MET A 24 -9.84 2.94 -3.64
C MET A 24 -11.01 3.24 -4.57
N VAL A 25 -12.10 3.81 -4.04
CA VAL A 25 -13.23 4.27 -4.85
C VAL A 25 -12.78 5.30 -5.89
N HIS A 26 -11.87 6.21 -5.54
CA HIS A 26 -11.32 7.18 -6.48
C HIS A 26 -10.53 6.49 -7.61
N TYR A 27 -9.64 5.55 -7.31
CA TYR A 27 -8.88 4.79 -8.32
C TYR A 27 -9.80 3.96 -9.23
N LEU A 28 -10.82 3.31 -8.69
CA LEU A 28 -11.79 2.54 -9.47
C LEU A 28 -12.68 3.41 -10.37
N LYS A 29 -12.78 4.71 -10.06
CA LYS A 29 -13.50 5.71 -10.87
C LYS A 29 -12.60 6.42 -11.88
N MET A 30 -11.26 6.25 -11.82
CA MET A 30 -10.37 6.84 -12.81
C MET A 30 -10.64 6.26 -14.20
N PRO A 31 -10.50 7.06 -15.27
CA PRO A 31 -10.68 6.57 -16.63
C PRO A 31 -9.73 5.41 -16.91
N LEU A 32 -10.22 4.43 -17.67
CA LEU A 32 -9.45 3.28 -18.11
C LEU A 32 -8.23 3.76 -18.90
N HIS A 33 -7.03 3.55 -18.36
CA HIS A 33 -5.78 3.79 -19.08
C HIS A 33 -5.73 3.00 -20.40
N LEU A 34 -5.12 3.59 -21.41
CA LEU A 34 -4.85 2.96 -22.71
C LEU A 34 -4.01 1.69 -22.49
N ARG A 35 -4.41 0.55 -23.07
CA ARG A 35 -3.67 -0.71 -22.97
C ARG A 35 -2.33 -0.56 -23.68
N TRP A 36 -1.23 -0.89 -23.01
CA TRP A 36 0.11 -0.88 -23.62
C TRP A 36 0.70 -2.27 -23.89
N GLU A 37 0.00 -3.38 -23.60
CA GLU A 37 0.54 -4.72 -23.83
C GLU A 37 -0.49 -5.65 -24.49
N LEU A 38 -0.14 -6.08 -25.70
CA LEU A 38 -0.71 -7.21 -26.44
C LEU A 38 -0.01 -8.48 -25.91
N TYR A 39 -0.67 -9.29 -25.07
CA TYR A 39 -0.65 -10.77 -25.10
C TYR A 39 -1.28 -11.36 -23.83
N PRO A 40 -2.08 -12.44 -23.92
CA PRO A 40 -2.46 -13.23 -22.76
C PRO A 40 -1.23 -13.97 -22.19
N LEU A 41 -0.90 -13.69 -20.92
CA LEU A 41 0.10 -14.47 -20.19
C LEU A 41 -0.52 -15.73 -19.59
N GLY A 42 0.17 -16.85 -19.76
CA GLY A 42 -0.14 -18.11 -19.08
C GLY A 42 0.08 -18.03 -17.57
N PHE A 43 -0.32 -19.09 -16.87
CA PHE A 43 -0.18 -19.17 -15.41
C PHE A 43 1.27 -19.09 -14.94
N LYS A 44 2.21 -19.71 -15.68
CA LYS A 44 3.64 -19.71 -15.35
C LYS A 44 4.23 -18.30 -15.39
N GLU A 45 3.87 -17.52 -16.40
CA GLU A 45 4.31 -16.15 -16.55
C GLU A 45 3.73 -15.27 -15.44
N LYS A 46 2.44 -15.42 -15.12
CA LYS A 46 1.81 -14.73 -13.97
C LYS A 46 2.53 -15.02 -12.64
N LEU A 47 2.88 -16.29 -12.39
CA LEU A 47 3.63 -16.69 -11.20
C LEU A 47 5.04 -16.09 -11.18
N LYS A 48 5.75 -16.11 -12.31
CA LYS A 48 7.07 -15.48 -12.45
C LYS A 48 7.00 -13.99 -12.11
N PHE A 49 6.06 -13.26 -12.70
CA PHE A 49 5.87 -11.83 -12.42
C PHE A 49 5.51 -11.56 -10.96
N PHE A 50 4.66 -12.40 -10.36
CA PHE A 50 4.35 -12.31 -8.94
C PHE A 50 5.60 -12.49 -8.06
N MET A 51 6.44 -13.49 -8.36
CA MET A 51 7.69 -13.72 -7.64
C MET A 51 8.71 -12.58 -7.83
N GLU A 52 8.81 -12.02 -9.04
CA GLU A 52 9.64 -10.85 -9.31
C GLU A 52 9.15 -9.62 -8.54
N TYR A 53 7.82 -9.44 -8.44
CA TYR A 53 7.20 -8.39 -7.65
C TYR A 53 7.49 -8.55 -6.16
N PHE A 54 7.32 -9.77 -5.62
CA PHE A 54 7.55 -10.06 -4.21
C PHE A 54 9.03 -9.94 -3.82
N THR A 55 9.94 -10.38 -4.69
CA THR A 55 11.39 -10.43 -4.42
C THR A 55 12.10 -9.12 -4.78
N PHE A 56 11.43 -8.19 -5.48
CA PHE A 56 12.03 -6.95 -5.97
C PHE A 56 13.28 -7.22 -6.84
N SER A 57 13.21 -8.24 -7.70
CA SER A 57 14.37 -8.79 -8.42
C SER A 57 15.06 -7.75 -9.33
N GLU A 58 14.33 -6.78 -9.88
CA GLU A 58 14.89 -5.69 -10.67
C GLU A 58 15.81 -4.77 -9.85
N TYR A 59 15.43 -4.47 -8.60
CA TYR A 59 16.26 -3.66 -7.71
C TYR A 59 17.51 -4.42 -7.30
N PHE A 60 17.40 -5.74 -7.10
CA PHE A 60 18.55 -6.60 -6.85
C PHE A 60 19.54 -6.56 -8.02
N LYS A 61 19.06 -6.62 -9.27
CA LYS A 61 19.91 -6.55 -10.47
C LYS A 61 20.58 -5.18 -10.64
N ARG A 62 19.85 -4.08 -10.41
CA ARG A 62 20.33 -2.72 -10.68
C ARG A 62 21.17 -2.11 -9.56
N LYS A 63 20.74 -2.24 -8.28
CA LYS A 63 21.39 -1.58 -7.14
C LYS A 63 21.31 -2.47 -5.89
N LYS A 64 22.14 -3.53 -5.86
CA LYS A 64 22.20 -4.54 -4.77
C LYS A 64 22.24 -3.92 -3.37
N THR A 65 23.06 -2.89 -3.17
CA THR A 65 23.18 -2.22 -1.85
C THR A 65 21.91 -1.51 -1.41
N TYR A 66 21.09 -1.03 -2.36
CA TYR A 66 19.77 -0.48 -2.05
C TYR A 66 18.79 -1.61 -1.72
N TRP A 67 18.82 -2.71 -2.47
CA TRP A 67 17.96 -3.88 -2.26
C TRP A 67 18.14 -4.50 -0.87
N VAL A 68 19.37 -4.62 -0.37
CA VAL A 68 19.67 -5.19 0.97
C VAL A 68 18.94 -4.47 2.10
N PHE A 69 18.63 -3.18 1.96
CA PHE A 69 17.84 -2.44 2.96
C PHE A 69 16.37 -2.33 2.57
N LEU A 70 16.09 -2.19 1.27
CA LEU A 70 14.73 -2.08 0.75
C LEU A 70 13.90 -3.33 1.04
N TYR A 71 14.46 -4.52 0.78
CA TYR A 71 13.73 -5.77 0.89
C TYR A 71 13.36 -6.09 2.35
N PRO A 72 14.30 -6.08 3.33
CA PRO A 72 13.95 -6.25 4.74
C PRO A 72 12.96 -5.21 5.27
N TRP A 73 13.03 -3.96 4.82
CA TRP A 73 12.03 -2.95 5.21
C TRP A 73 10.61 -3.33 4.78
N HIS A 74 10.44 -3.82 3.54
CA HIS A 74 9.14 -4.28 3.05
C HIS A 74 8.67 -5.53 3.77
N ILE A 75 9.55 -6.52 3.98
CA ILE A 75 9.22 -7.73 4.73
C ILE A 75 8.81 -7.37 6.16
N GLY A 76 9.53 -6.45 6.80
CA GLY A 76 9.21 -5.97 8.14
C GLY A 76 7.83 -5.31 8.20
N PHE A 77 7.53 -4.45 7.23
CA PHE A 77 6.22 -3.79 7.15
C PHE A 77 5.06 -4.77 6.87
N MET A 78 5.25 -5.74 5.98
CA MET A 78 4.24 -6.77 5.71
C MET A 78 4.04 -7.71 6.89
N ALA A 79 5.11 -8.09 7.58
CA ALA A 79 5.05 -8.85 8.81
C ALA A 79 4.36 -8.06 9.93
N LEU A 80 4.53 -6.73 10.00
CA LEU A 80 3.80 -5.87 10.95
C LEU A 80 2.29 -5.94 10.71
N ILE A 81 1.85 -5.84 9.45
CA ILE A 81 0.42 -5.98 9.09
C ILE A 81 -0.08 -7.37 9.47
N LEU A 82 0.67 -8.41 9.13
CA LEU A 82 0.33 -9.80 9.46
C LEU A 82 0.24 -10.01 10.99
N PHE A 83 1.16 -9.45 11.76
CA PHE A 83 1.16 -9.52 13.23
C PHE A 83 -0.14 -8.98 13.83
N HIS A 84 -0.57 -7.77 13.45
CA HIS A 84 -1.80 -7.17 13.96
C HIS A 84 -3.05 -7.96 13.51
N PHE A 85 -3.03 -8.48 12.28
CA PHE A 85 -4.09 -9.37 11.79
C PHE A 85 -4.17 -10.67 12.61
N LEU A 86 -3.01 -11.29 12.90
CA LEU A 86 -2.94 -12.49 13.73
C LEU A 86 -3.38 -12.21 15.17
N CYS A 87 -3.01 -11.07 15.77
CA CYS A 87 -3.50 -10.69 17.10
C CYS A 87 -5.04 -10.59 17.14
N CYS A 88 -5.64 -9.92 16.15
CA CYS A 88 -7.10 -9.84 16.03
C CYS A 88 -7.74 -11.22 15.87
N LEU A 89 -7.18 -12.07 15.00
CA LEU A 89 -7.68 -13.43 14.76
C LEU A 89 -7.54 -14.33 16.00
N SER A 90 -6.45 -14.16 16.76
CA SER A 90 -6.16 -14.85 18.02
C SER A 90 -7.32 -14.71 19.02
N CYS A 91 -7.84 -13.49 19.15
CA CYS A 91 -8.91 -13.17 20.07
C CYS A 91 -10.27 -13.71 19.59
N LEU A 92 -10.53 -13.69 18.28
CA LEU A 92 -11.81 -14.12 17.71
C LEU A 92 -12.01 -15.64 17.71
N LEU A 93 -10.94 -16.40 17.43
CA LEU A 93 -11.03 -17.86 17.25
C LEU A 93 -10.52 -18.65 18.45
N GLY A 94 -9.90 -17.98 19.42
CA GLY A 94 -9.07 -18.63 20.43
C GLY A 94 -7.77 -19.16 19.81
N SER A 95 -6.67 -19.02 20.54
CA SER A 95 -5.34 -19.39 20.03
C SER A 95 -4.69 -20.45 20.91
N GLY A 96 -4.32 -21.58 20.31
CA GLY A 96 -3.42 -22.55 20.92
C GLY A 96 -1.95 -22.10 20.88
N GLU A 97 -1.07 -22.85 21.55
CA GLU A 97 0.36 -22.54 21.70
C GLU A 97 1.11 -22.34 20.36
N VAL A 98 0.71 -23.08 19.32
CA VAL A 98 1.29 -22.95 17.98
C VAL A 98 0.99 -21.57 17.38
N PHE A 99 -0.26 -21.12 17.48
CA PHE A 99 -0.67 -19.82 16.97
C PHE A 99 0.01 -18.69 17.73
N PHE A 100 0.16 -18.87 19.03
CA PHE A 100 0.93 -17.95 19.89
C PHE A 100 2.38 -17.80 19.40
N SER A 101 3.07 -18.92 19.19
CA SER A 101 4.47 -18.96 18.73
C SER A 101 4.66 -18.34 17.34
N ILE A 102 3.72 -18.59 16.43
CA ILE A 102 3.72 -17.97 15.09
C ILE A 102 3.57 -16.45 15.22
N THR A 103 2.60 -15.98 15.99
CA THR A 103 2.34 -14.54 16.16
C THR A 103 3.56 -13.81 16.73
N THR A 104 4.20 -14.39 17.74
CA THR A 104 5.43 -13.83 18.34
C THR A 104 6.60 -13.84 17.36
N SER A 105 6.81 -14.94 16.62
CA SER A 105 7.85 -15.02 15.58
C SER A 105 7.66 -13.95 14.50
N VAL A 106 6.43 -13.76 14.03
CA VAL A 106 6.09 -12.74 13.02
C VAL A 106 6.36 -11.34 13.57
N ALA A 107 6.04 -11.07 14.84
CA ALA A 107 6.33 -9.79 15.49
C ALA A 107 7.84 -9.50 15.53
N VAL A 108 8.65 -10.48 15.94
CA VAL A 108 10.11 -10.34 16.01
C VAL A 108 10.72 -10.10 14.62
N ILE A 109 10.29 -10.88 13.62
CA ILE A 109 10.72 -10.70 12.22
C ILE A 109 10.34 -9.29 11.74
N SER A 110 9.12 -8.84 12.04
CA SER A 110 8.63 -7.49 11.71
C SER A 110 9.55 -6.40 12.25
N PHE A 111 9.78 -6.39 13.56
CA PHE A 111 10.52 -5.31 14.21
C PHE A 111 12.01 -5.32 13.84
N LEU A 112 12.65 -6.50 13.76
CA LEU A 112 14.07 -6.60 13.41
C LEU A 112 14.33 -6.22 11.95
N SER A 113 13.61 -6.83 11.00
CA SER A 113 13.82 -6.56 9.57
C SER A 113 13.38 -5.15 9.18
N GLY A 114 12.28 -4.67 9.78
CA GLY A 114 11.77 -3.31 9.61
C GLY A 114 12.77 -2.26 10.13
N LEU A 115 13.34 -2.46 11.32
CA LEU A 115 14.33 -1.56 11.89
C LEU A 115 15.62 -1.52 11.06
N PHE A 116 16.18 -2.69 10.71
CA PHE A 116 17.37 -2.79 9.87
C PHE A 116 17.17 -2.09 8.52
N GLY A 117 16.04 -2.36 7.86
CA GLY A 117 15.69 -1.72 6.60
C GLY A 117 15.46 -0.21 6.73
N ALA A 118 14.79 0.24 7.80
CA ALA A 118 14.50 1.66 8.04
C ALA A 118 15.79 2.47 8.24
N ILE A 119 16.73 1.97 9.06
CA ILE A 119 18.03 2.60 9.29
C ILE A 119 18.82 2.69 7.97
N GLY A 120 18.92 1.57 7.24
CA GLY A 120 19.67 1.53 5.99
C GLY A 120 19.09 2.44 4.91
N LEU A 121 17.76 2.46 4.74
CA LEU A 121 17.08 3.35 3.80
C LEU A 121 17.23 4.80 4.21
N PHE A 122 17.12 5.14 5.50
CA PHE A 122 17.32 6.51 5.99
C PHE A 122 18.73 7.01 5.66
N ILE A 123 19.77 6.21 5.94
CA ILE A 123 21.16 6.55 5.60
C ILE A 123 21.34 6.70 4.09
N LYS A 124 20.79 5.77 3.30
CA LYS A 124 20.85 5.85 1.83
C LYS A 124 20.18 7.12 1.30
N ARG A 125 19.05 7.53 1.87
CA ARG A 125 18.35 8.76 1.46
C ARG A 125 19.12 10.05 1.79
N LEU A 126 19.98 10.01 2.81
CA LEU A 126 20.86 11.12 3.17
C LEU A 126 22.12 11.19 2.29
N LYS A 127 22.73 10.04 2.01
CA LYS A 127 24.09 9.97 1.41
C LYS A 127 24.12 9.68 -0.09
N ASP A 128 23.11 9.01 -0.63
CA ASP A 128 23.12 8.55 -2.02
C ASP A 128 22.70 9.71 -2.95
N SER A 129 23.66 10.19 -3.74
CA SER A 129 23.47 11.33 -4.67
C SER A 129 22.35 11.08 -5.69
N ASP A 130 22.11 9.81 -6.05
CA ASP A 130 21.06 9.46 -7.02
C ASP A 130 19.66 9.54 -6.39
N LEU A 131 19.56 9.33 -5.07
CA LEU A 131 18.28 9.28 -4.35
C LEU A 131 17.90 10.61 -3.71
N ARG A 132 18.90 11.41 -3.32
CA ARG A 132 18.69 12.66 -2.58
C ARG A 132 17.78 13.66 -3.30
N PRO A 133 17.89 13.89 -4.63
CA PRO A 133 17.03 14.83 -5.36
C PRO A 133 15.55 14.43 -5.35
N TYR A 134 15.26 13.13 -5.26
CA TYR A 134 13.91 12.60 -5.25
C TYR A 134 13.32 12.46 -3.85
N THR A 135 14.05 12.86 -2.81
CA THR A 135 13.64 12.68 -1.42
C THR A 135 13.10 13.98 -0.83
N THR A 136 11.79 13.98 -0.62
CA THR A 136 11.02 15.06 0.01
C THR A 136 11.10 15.00 1.54
N PHE A 137 10.80 16.12 2.21
CA PHE A 137 10.70 16.17 3.68
C PHE A 137 9.76 15.10 4.26
N LYS A 138 8.62 14.91 3.58
CA LYS A 138 7.62 13.90 3.93
C LYS A 138 8.17 12.48 3.92
N GLU A 139 9.08 12.17 3.01
CA GLU A 139 9.73 10.86 2.97
C GLU A 139 10.70 10.68 4.13
N PHE A 140 11.52 11.69 4.45
CA PHE A 140 12.38 11.64 5.64
C PHE A 140 11.57 11.44 6.92
N PHE A 141 10.49 12.20 7.10
CA PHE A 141 9.60 12.03 8.24
C PHE A 141 9.01 10.62 8.28
N THR A 142 8.59 10.06 7.14
CA THR A 142 8.07 8.69 7.08
C THR A 142 9.12 7.66 7.53
N TYR A 143 10.36 7.78 7.06
CA TYR A 143 11.43 6.86 7.48
C TYR A 143 11.74 6.98 8.97
N LEU A 144 11.86 8.21 9.48
CA LEU A 144 12.09 8.45 10.90
C LEU A 144 10.94 7.92 11.76
N PHE A 145 9.70 8.12 11.33
CA PHE A 145 8.52 7.63 12.03
C PHE A 145 8.46 6.10 12.02
N THR A 146 8.78 5.45 10.89
CA THR A 146 8.88 3.98 10.86
C THR A 146 10.03 3.47 11.73
N LEU A 147 11.15 4.18 11.82
CA LEU A 147 12.25 3.82 12.72
C LEU A 147 11.78 3.89 14.18
N LEU A 148 11.10 4.96 14.58
CA LEU A 148 10.52 5.09 15.91
C LEU A 148 9.51 3.97 16.20
N LEU A 149 8.65 3.66 15.24
CA LEU A 149 7.67 2.58 15.35
C LEU A 149 8.34 1.22 15.57
N PHE A 150 9.28 0.83 14.72
CA PHE A 150 9.96 -0.46 14.84
C PHE A 150 10.82 -0.54 16.10
N SER A 151 11.50 0.54 16.48
CA SER A 151 12.25 0.62 17.75
C SER A 151 11.34 0.47 18.97
N SER A 152 10.17 1.13 18.98
CA SER A 152 9.22 1.00 20.10
C SER A 152 8.64 -0.41 20.20
N GLY A 153 8.37 -1.08 19.07
CA GLY A 153 7.89 -2.46 19.07
C GLY A 153 8.97 -3.45 19.51
N LEU A 154 10.23 -3.24 19.07
CA LEU A 154 11.36 -4.04 19.54
C LEU A 154 11.60 -3.85 21.04
N PHE A 155 11.42 -2.63 21.55
CA PHE A 155 11.48 -2.36 22.99
C PHE A 155 10.40 -3.15 23.76
N VAL A 156 9.17 -3.26 23.22
CA VAL A 156 8.12 -4.12 23.79
C VAL A 156 8.53 -5.60 23.76
N VAL A 157 9.14 -6.10 22.68
CA VAL A 157 9.65 -7.49 22.63
C VAL A 157 10.62 -7.77 23.79
N PHE A 158 11.48 -6.81 24.13
CA PHE A 158 12.44 -6.99 25.23
C PHE A 158 11.78 -7.00 26.61
N LEU A 159 10.69 -6.26 26.80
CA LEU A 159 9.97 -6.19 28.07
C LEU A 159 8.98 -7.35 28.26
N ASP A 160 8.28 -7.71 27.19
CA ASP A 160 7.30 -8.79 27.15
C ASP A 160 7.51 -9.60 25.85
N PRO A 161 8.45 -10.57 25.84
CA PRO A 161 8.72 -11.41 24.67
C PRO A 161 7.50 -12.22 24.23
N SER A 162 6.61 -12.46 25.20
CA SER A 162 5.40 -13.22 25.02
C SER A 162 4.28 -12.39 24.40
N PHE A 163 4.36 -11.05 24.42
CA PHE A 163 3.30 -10.11 24.04
C PHE A 163 1.95 -10.42 24.71
N GLN A 164 1.96 -10.90 25.95
CA GLN A 164 0.75 -11.14 26.74
C GLN A 164 -0.03 -9.86 26.97
N GLU A 165 0.63 -8.78 27.42
CA GLU A 165 -0.06 -7.51 27.68
C GLU A 165 -0.71 -6.96 26.41
N TYR A 166 -0.04 -7.11 25.27
CA TYR A 166 -0.56 -6.66 23.99
C TYR A 166 -1.75 -7.50 23.51
N ARG A 167 -1.75 -8.81 23.77
CA ARG A 167 -2.91 -9.66 23.49
C ARG A 167 -4.09 -9.33 24.39
N HIS A 168 -3.87 -9.06 25.68
CA HIS A 168 -4.92 -8.58 26.58
C HIS A 168 -5.48 -7.23 26.15
N PHE A 169 -4.64 -6.33 25.62
CA PHE A 169 -5.11 -5.09 25.01
C PHE A 169 -6.03 -5.35 23.81
N TRP A 170 -5.68 -6.29 22.93
CA TRP A 170 -6.52 -6.68 21.78
C TRP A 170 -7.85 -7.32 22.20
N ASP A 171 -7.81 -8.18 23.22
CA ASP A 171 -9.00 -8.82 23.78
C ASP A 171 -9.95 -7.78 24.40
N GLY A 172 -9.40 -6.87 25.19
CA GLY A 172 -10.15 -5.74 25.74
C GLY A 172 -10.68 -4.79 24.67
N LEU A 173 -9.94 -4.59 23.58
CA LEU A 173 -10.43 -3.82 22.43
C LEU A 173 -11.66 -4.50 21.83
N LEU A 174 -11.59 -5.78 21.46
CA LEU A 174 -12.72 -6.46 20.80
C LEU A 174 -13.95 -6.67 21.69
N ASN A 175 -13.75 -6.87 22.99
CA ASN A 175 -14.84 -7.07 23.96
C ASN A 175 -15.36 -5.78 24.60
N PHE A 176 -14.85 -4.61 24.19
CA PHE A 176 -15.17 -3.30 24.78
C PHE A 176 -14.84 -3.19 26.29
N ASP A 177 -13.87 -3.96 26.78
CA ASP A 177 -13.37 -3.92 28.15
C ASP A 177 -11.92 -3.41 28.17
N PHE A 178 -11.75 -2.09 28.28
CA PHE A 178 -10.42 -1.49 28.12
C PHE A 178 -9.50 -1.76 29.32
N VAL A 179 -8.42 -2.49 29.08
CA VAL A 179 -7.42 -2.87 30.09
C VAL A 179 -6.28 -1.84 30.16
N ASN A 180 -5.74 -1.61 31.36
CA ASN A 180 -4.52 -0.82 31.53
C ASN A 180 -3.30 -1.68 31.19
N VAL A 181 -2.37 -1.11 30.43
CA VAL A 181 -1.12 -1.76 30.02
C VAL A 181 0.09 -1.00 30.56
N SER A 182 1.26 -1.65 30.54
CA SER A 182 2.52 -1.03 30.94
C SER A 182 2.82 0.25 30.15
N LYS A 183 3.68 1.12 30.73
CA LYS A 183 4.06 2.40 30.10
C LYS A 183 4.79 2.20 28.77
N GLY A 184 5.61 1.15 28.65
CA GLY A 184 6.33 0.80 27.42
C GLY A 184 5.35 0.42 26.31
N LEU A 185 4.37 -0.43 26.61
CA LEU A 185 3.35 -0.81 25.65
C LEU A 185 2.41 0.35 25.29
N THR A 186 2.03 1.15 26.28
CA THR A 186 1.26 2.39 26.09
C THR A 186 1.92 3.30 25.03
N PHE A 187 3.24 3.52 25.16
CA PHE A 187 3.99 4.32 24.20
C PHE A 187 3.95 3.70 22.79
N HIS A 188 4.16 2.39 22.67
CA HIS A 188 4.09 1.70 21.38
C HIS A 188 2.70 1.80 20.73
N ILE A 189 1.63 1.60 21.48
CA ILE A 189 0.24 1.71 20.99
C ILE A 189 -0.05 3.12 20.48
N ILE A 190 0.39 4.16 21.18
CA ILE A 190 0.21 5.56 20.75
C ILE A 190 0.98 5.79 19.44
N ILE A 191 2.25 5.40 19.37
CA ILE A 191 3.08 5.56 18.17
C ILE A 191 2.47 4.80 16.97
N PHE A 192 2.00 3.58 17.19
CA PHE A 192 1.35 2.79 16.15
C PHE A 192 0.02 3.40 15.69
N SER A 193 -0.82 3.88 16.61
CA SER A 193 -2.10 4.53 16.27
C SER A 193 -1.87 5.81 15.47
N LEU A 194 -0.90 6.64 15.87
CA LEU A 194 -0.49 7.82 15.12
C LEU A 194 0.07 7.46 13.74
N PHE A 195 0.81 6.36 13.65
CA PHE A 195 1.33 5.86 12.39
C PHE A 195 0.19 5.44 11.45
N LEU A 196 -0.84 4.74 11.95
CA LEU A 196 -2.04 4.41 11.16
C LEU A 196 -2.78 5.65 10.65
N ILE A 197 -2.90 6.70 11.47
CA ILE A 197 -3.51 7.97 11.06
C ILE A 197 -2.66 8.66 9.99
N TYR A 198 -1.34 8.58 10.09
CA TYR A 198 -0.41 9.17 9.13
C TYR A 198 -0.33 8.40 7.80
N LEU A 199 -0.49 7.07 7.85
CA LEU A 199 -0.27 6.16 6.73
C LEU A 199 -1.04 6.54 5.45
N PRO A 200 -2.32 6.93 5.48
CA PRO A 200 -3.07 7.40 4.32
C PRO A 200 -2.45 8.59 3.60
N PHE A 201 -1.66 9.40 4.27
CA PHE A 201 -1.03 10.55 3.63
C PHE A 201 0.28 10.17 2.93
N THR A 202 0.84 8.98 3.17
CA THR A 202 2.13 8.57 2.61
C THR A 202 2.02 8.05 1.17
N ARG A 203 3.18 7.85 0.53
CA ARG A 203 3.28 7.11 -0.74
C ARG A 203 2.98 5.62 -0.57
N SER A 204 2.89 5.10 0.66
CA SER A 204 2.75 3.67 0.93
C SER A 204 1.47 3.06 0.35
N VAL A 205 0.42 3.83 0.04
CA VAL A 205 -0.81 3.32 -0.61
C VAL A 205 -0.53 2.51 -1.89
N HIS A 206 0.62 2.72 -2.54
CA HIS A 206 1.03 1.97 -3.71
C HIS A 206 1.03 0.44 -3.51
N TYR A 207 1.25 -0.10 -2.30
CA TYR A 207 1.20 -1.56 -2.13
C TYR A 207 -0.20 -2.11 -2.42
N LEU A 208 -1.25 -1.38 -2.01
CA LEU A 208 -2.63 -1.78 -2.21
C LEU A 208 -3.05 -1.58 -3.67
N THR A 209 -2.73 -0.41 -4.23
CA THR A 209 -3.12 -0.08 -5.61
C THR A 209 -2.33 -0.88 -6.64
N LYS A 210 -1.09 -1.30 -6.34
CA LYS A 210 -0.26 -2.09 -7.26
C LYS A 210 -0.72 -3.55 -7.33
N ILE A 211 -1.15 -4.14 -6.21
CA ILE A 211 -1.78 -5.48 -6.22
C ILE A 211 -3.07 -5.46 -7.05
N LEU A 212 -3.94 -4.47 -6.81
CA LEU A 212 -5.18 -4.34 -7.56
C LEU A 212 -4.92 -4.00 -9.04
N GLY A 213 -3.99 -3.08 -9.30
CA GLY A 213 -3.54 -2.76 -10.64
C GLY A 213 -2.99 -3.97 -11.37
N PHE A 214 -2.24 -4.84 -10.69
CA PHE A 214 -1.75 -6.08 -11.26
C PHE A 214 -2.89 -7.05 -11.56
N PHE A 215 -3.65 -7.49 -10.56
CA PHE A 215 -4.63 -8.58 -10.74
C PHE A 215 -5.89 -8.17 -11.48
N LEU A 216 -6.41 -6.96 -11.24
CA LEU A 216 -7.71 -6.53 -11.78
C LEU A 216 -7.58 -5.73 -13.07
N ILE A 217 -6.50 -4.96 -13.23
CA ILE A 217 -6.41 -3.95 -14.30
C ILE A 217 -5.47 -4.42 -15.41
N ARG A 218 -4.26 -4.88 -15.07
CA ARG A 218 -3.22 -5.27 -16.04
C ARG A 218 -3.61 -6.54 -16.82
N TRP A 219 -4.38 -7.44 -16.21
CA TRP A 219 -4.75 -8.74 -16.81
C TRP A 219 -6.22 -8.83 -17.26
N ASP A 220 -6.96 -7.72 -17.38
CA ASP A 220 -8.34 -7.77 -17.87
C ASP A 220 -8.40 -8.01 -19.40
N ASN A 221 -8.36 -9.29 -19.77
CA ASN A 221 -8.39 -9.76 -21.16
C ASN A 221 -9.81 -9.94 -21.71
N LYS A 222 -10.85 -9.39 -21.05
CA LYS A 222 -12.22 -9.50 -21.57
C LYS A 222 -12.31 -8.75 -22.91
N PRO A 223 -12.78 -9.40 -23.99
CA PRO A 223 -12.96 -8.75 -25.27
C PRO A 223 -14.00 -7.62 -25.14
N ASN A 224 -13.76 -6.49 -25.80
CA ASN A 224 -14.80 -5.47 -25.93
C ASN A 224 -15.93 -6.04 -26.79
N ARG A 225 -17.14 -6.09 -26.24
CA ARG A 225 -18.33 -6.59 -26.94
C ARG A 225 -19.19 -5.41 -27.36
N LYS A 226 -19.87 -5.53 -28.50
CA LYS A 226 -20.84 -4.56 -28.96
C LYS A 226 -21.95 -4.36 -27.90
N GLY A 227 -22.33 -3.12 -27.62
CA GLY A 227 -23.23 -2.71 -26.54
C GLY A 227 -22.62 -2.77 -25.13
N GLY A 228 -21.34 -3.13 -25.01
CA GLY A 228 -20.64 -3.32 -23.75
C GLY A 228 -20.37 -2.00 -23.00
N LYS A 229 -19.96 -2.13 -21.74
CA LYS A 229 -19.63 -0.97 -20.88
C LYS A 229 -18.53 -0.09 -21.48
N ILE A 230 -17.52 -0.70 -22.12
CA ILE A 230 -16.38 0.03 -22.71
C ILE A 230 -16.84 0.82 -23.94
N GLU A 231 -17.63 0.24 -24.85
CA GLU A 231 -18.16 0.97 -26.01
C GLU A 231 -19.04 2.16 -25.60
N LYS A 232 -19.91 1.98 -24.60
CA LYS A 232 -20.71 3.09 -24.04
C LYS A 232 -19.86 4.21 -23.45
N LEU A 233 -18.78 3.85 -22.76
CA LEU A 233 -17.81 4.82 -22.22
C LEU A 233 -17.06 5.54 -23.34
N MET A 234 -16.60 4.82 -24.37
CA MET A 234 -15.92 5.39 -25.53
C MET A 234 -16.83 6.35 -26.29
N GLU A 235 -18.07 5.95 -26.59
CA GLU A 235 -19.02 6.82 -27.29
C GLU A 235 -19.30 8.11 -26.50
N LYS A 236 -19.42 8.00 -25.18
CA LYS A 236 -19.57 9.18 -24.30
C LYS A 236 -18.34 10.10 -24.35
N GLU A 237 -17.13 9.55 -24.28
CA GLU A 237 -15.91 10.36 -24.33
C GLU A 237 -15.67 10.96 -25.72
N LEU A 238 -16.03 10.26 -26.80
CA LEU A 238 -15.93 10.74 -28.18
C LEU A 238 -16.85 11.94 -28.47
N GLN A 239 -17.92 12.10 -27.71
CA GLN A 239 -18.82 13.26 -27.82
C GLN A 239 -18.32 14.51 -27.07
N ARG A 240 -17.22 14.42 -26.31
CA ARG A 240 -16.68 15.60 -25.59
C ARG A 240 -16.12 16.61 -26.58
N ARG A 241 -16.57 17.86 -26.46
CA ARG A 241 -16.08 18.99 -27.27
C ARG A 241 -14.66 19.37 -26.88
N ILE A 242 -13.84 19.65 -27.88
CA ILE A 242 -12.44 20.02 -27.72
C ILE A 242 -12.33 21.54 -27.54
N SER A 243 -11.59 21.98 -26.53
CA SER A 243 -11.42 23.39 -26.16
C SER A 243 -10.13 24.02 -26.69
N TRP A 244 -9.44 23.35 -27.60
CA TRP A 244 -8.17 23.78 -28.16
C TRP A 244 -8.13 23.41 -29.65
N SER A 245 -7.29 24.11 -30.41
CA SER A 245 -7.12 23.89 -31.84
C SER A 245 -5.69 23.42 -32.17
N GLY A 246 -5.57 22.64 -33.23
CA GLY A 246 -4.31 22.17 -33.80
C GLY A 246 -4.41 22.07 -35.31
N SER A 247 -3.30 21.77 -35.99
CA SER A 247 -3.27 21.69 -37.47
C SER A 247 -4.30 20.73 -38.06
N GLN A 248 -4.67 19.68 -37.31
CA GLN A 248 -5.67 18.68 -37.70
C GLN A 248 -6.85 18.60 -36.72
N ILE A 249 -7.00 19.53 -35.78
CA ILE A 249 -8.03 19.48 -34.75
C ILE A 249 -8.72 20.84 -34.66
N LYS A 250 -10.02 20.85 -34.91
CA LYS A 250 -10.87 22.04 -34.84
C LYS A 250 -11.47 22.16 -33.45
N GLU A 251 -11.37 23.37 -32.91
CA GLU A 251 -11.97 23.75 -31.64
C GLU A 251 -13.51 23.76 -31.73
N GLY A 252 -14.19 23.42 -30.63
CA GLY A 252 -15.65 23.44 -30.53
C GLY A 252 -16.35 22.20 -31.09
N LEU A 253 -15.69 21.43 -31.96
CA LEU A 253 -16.12 20.10 -32.40
C LEU A 253 -15.80 19.03 -31.35
N SER A 254 -16.60 17.96 -31.33
CA SER A 254 -16.31 16.75 -30.55
C SER A 254 -15.16 15.94 -31.16
N TRP A 255 -14.62 14.98 -30.41
CA TRP A 255 -13.63 14.03 -30.95
C TRP A 255 -14.18 13.25 -32.15
N LYS A 256 -15.45 12.84 -32.09
CA LYS A 256 -16.10 12.11 -33.19
C LYS A 256 -16.21 12.94 -34.46
N GLU A 257 -16.60 14.21 -34.34
CA GLU A 257 -16.71 15.13 -35.48
C GLU A 257 -15.34 15.48 -36.04
N ASN A 258 -14.33 15.65 -35.19
CA ASN A 258 -12.98 15.98 -35.61
C ASN A 258 -12.35 14.92 -36.52
N ILE A 259 -12.62 13.63 -36.27
CA ILE A 259 -12.14 12.51 -37.10
C ILE A 259 -12.56 12.69 -38.57
N PHE A 260 -13.81 13.11 -38.81
CA PHE A 260 -14.37 13.27 -40.16
C PHE A 260 -14.23 14.69 -40.71
N SER A 261 -13.76 15.64 -39.89
CA SER A 261 -13.69 17.06 -40.25
C SER A 261 -12.53 17.44 -41.20
N ASN A 262 -11.61 16.50 -41.45
CA ASN A 262 -10.42 16.66 -42.28
C ASN A 262 -10.40 15.74 -43.52
N GLU A 263 -11.53 15.18 -43.93
CA GLU A 263 -11.62 14.28 -45.10
C GLU A 263 -11.28 14.94 -46.47
N ASP A 264 -10.82 16.19 -46.50
CA ASP A 264 -10.27 16.82 -47.70
C ASP A 264 -8.85 16.34 -48.08
N THR A 265 -8.15 15.59 -47.23
CA THR A 265 -6.95 14.83 -47.66
C THR A 265 -7.33 13.40 -47.98
N ARG A 266 -7.98 13.20 -49.13
CA ARG A 266 -7.99 11.89 -49.81
C ARG A 266 -6.55 11.52 -50.11
N PHE A 267 -6.01 10.53 -49.39
CA PHE A 267 -4.89 9.77 -49.89
C PHE A 267 -5.39 9.02 -51.13
N PHE A 268 -5.07 9.58 -52.29
CA PHE A 268 -5.00 8.85 -53.56
C PHE A 268 -3.77 7.96 -53.56
#